data_AF-A0AAF3EI91-F1
#
_entry.id   AF-A0AAF3EI91-F1
#
_cell.length_a   1.000
_cell.length_b   1.000
_cell.length_c   1.000
_cell.angle_alpha   90.00
_cell.angle_beta   90.00
_cell.angle_gamma   90.00
#
_symmetry.space_group_name_H-M   'P 1'
#
loop_
_entity.id
_entity.type
_entity.pdbx_description
1 polymer ?
#
loop_
_entity_poly.entity_id
_entity_poly.type
_entity_poly.pdbx_seq_one_letter_code
_entity_poly.pdbx_strand_id
1 'polypeptide(L)' 'MHTLHMLTEQISAANGVIVSRSAGFSLALGIPFFRFSPPLPSDIQLDARDDEILIEMLWIARNYIYTHPDIKKICEYLKQ' A
#
# COMPACT_ATOMS: atom_id res chain seq x y z
N MET A 1 19.89 -21.34 2.35
CA MET A 1 18.62 -21.03 3.03
C MET A 1 18.33 -19.52 3.01
N HIS A 2 19.21 -18.66 3.55
CA HIS A 2 19.01 -17.18 3.58
C HIS A 2 18.74 -16.54 2.20
N THR A 3 19.43 -16.99 1.15
CA THR A 3 19.28 -16.45 -0.21
C THR A 3 17.93 -16.74 -0.86
N LEU A 4 17.28 -17.86 -0.52
CA LEU A 4 15.95 -18.18 -1.03
C LEU A 4 14.85 -17.33 -0.37
N HIS A 5 15.03 -17.00 0.91
CA HIS A 5 14.12 -16.10 1.61
C HIS A 5 14.14 -14.70 0.98
N MET A 6 15.33 -14.14 0.76
CA MET A 6 15.49 -12.86 0.07
C MET A 6 14.88 -12.86 -1.33
N LEU A 7 15.06 -13.94 -2.10
CA LEU A 7 14.43 -14.04 -3.42
C LEU A 7 12.90 -14.02 -3.31
N THR A 8 12.35 -14.74 -2.34
CA THR A 8 10.90 -14.82 -2.09
C THR A 8 10.33 -13.46 -1.70
N GLU A 9 11.03 -12.69 -0.86
CA GLU A 9 10.67 -11.30 -0.53
C GLU A 9 10.68 -10.41 -1.78
N GLN A 10 11.71 -10.52 -2.64
CA GLN A 10 11.80 -9.68 -3.84
C GLN A 10 10.72 -10.01 -4.88
N ILE A 11 10.40 -11.28 -5.11
CA ILE A 11 9.36 -11.66 -6.07
C ILE A 11 7.94 -11.33 -5.58
N SER A 12 7.74 -11.28 -4.25
CA SER A 12 6.46 -10.92 -3.64
C SER A 12 6.35 -9.43 -3.29
N ALA A 13 7.40 -8.64 -3.55
CA ALA A 13 7.43 -7.23 -3.23
C ALA A 13 6.36 -6.45 -4.02
N ALA A 14 5.33 -6.00 -3.30
CA ALA A 14 4.30 -5.11 -3.85
C ALA A 14 4.69 -3.62 -3.75
N ASN A 15 5.79 -3.30 -3.07
CA ASN A 15 6.28 -1.95 -2.79
C ASN A 15 7.54 -1.61 -3.61
N GLY A 16 7.87 -0.31 -3.70
CA GLY A 16 9.11 0.16 -4.31
C GLY A 16 9.02 0.36 -5.83
N VAL A 17 9.96 -0.22 -6.59
CA VAL A 17 10.17 0.09 -8.01
C VAL A 17 8.95 -0.22 -8.88
N ILE A 18 8.21 -1.29 -8.57
CA ILE A 18 7.00 -1.67 -9.30
C ILE A 18 5.94 -0.55 -9.29
N VAL A 19 5.88 0.21 -8.21
CA VAL A 19 4.94 1.33 -8.02
C VAL A 19 5.41 2.56 -8.76
N SER A 20 6.70 2.90 -8.67
CA SER A 20 7.26 4.00 -9.45
C SER A 20 7.10 3.78 -10.95
N ARG A 21 7.27 2.54 -11.42
CA ARG A 21 7.00 2.16 -12.81
C ARG A 21 5.52 2.36 -13.15
N SER A 22 4.61 1.81 -12.36
CA SER A 22 3.16 1.94 -12.60
C SER A 22 2.70 3.41 -12.62
N ALA A 23 3.24 4.24 -11.72
CA ALA A 23 3.01 5.68 -11.70
C ALA A 23 3.56 6.37 -12.96
N GLY A 24 4.77 6.03 -13.39
CA GLY A 24 5.36 6.55 -14.63
C GLY A 24 4.58 6.17 -15.88
N PHE A 25 4.11 4.92 -15.98
CA PHE A 25 3.24 4.46 -17.07
C PHE A 25 1.90 5.21 -17.08
N SER A 26 1.27 5.38 -15.91
CA SER A 26 0.00 6.11 -15.79
C SER A 26 0.18 7.57 -16.20
N LEU A 27 1.26 8.21 -15.76
CA LEU A 27 1.62 9.58 -16.15
C LEU A 27 1.82 9.71 -17.67
N ALA A 28 2.51 8.74 -18.29
CA ALA A 28 2.72 8.74 -19.74
C ALA A 28 1.41 8.61 -20.53
N LEU A 29 0.40 7.94 -19.98
CA LEU A 29 -0.93 7.82 -20.57
C LEU A 29 -1.87 8.96 -20.20
N GLY A 30 -1.43 9.91 -19.34
CA GLY A 30 -2.26 10.99 -18.84
C GLY A 30 -3.36 10.55 -17.86
N ILE A 31 -3.22 9.35 -17.27
CA ILE A 31 -4.20 8.77 -16.33
C ILE A 31 -3.74 9.03 -14.89
N PRO A 32 -4.61 9.50 -13.98
CA PRO A 32 -4.24 9.72 -12.60
C PRO A 32 -3.91 8.40 -11.88
N PHE A 33 -2.78 8.36 -11.18
CA PHE A 33 -2.34 7.23 -10.37
C PHE A 33 -2.53 7.52 -8.89
N PHE A 34 -3.30 6.69 -8.20
CA PHE A 34 -3.50 6.77 -6.75
C PHE A 34 -3.00 5.50 -6.09
N ARG A 35 -2.23 5.64 -5.01
CA ARG A 35 -1.76 4.51 -4.21
C ARG A 35 -2.05 4.75 -2.74
N PHE A 36 -2.85 3.88 -2.16
CA PHE A 36 -3.16 3.88 -0.74
C PHE A 36 -2.42 2.72 -0.07
N SER A 37 -1.49 3.04 0.81
CA SER A 37 -0.73 2.07 1.59
C SER A 37 -0.42 2.69 2.96
N PRO A 38 -1.16 2.33 4.02
CA PRO A 38 -0.88 2.81 5.35
C PRO A 38 0.53 2.38 5.81
N PRO A 39 1.32 3.28 6.41
CA PRO A 39 2.61 2.91 6.99
C PRO A 39 2.36 2.16 8.31
N LEU A 40 2.68 0.87 8.33
CA LEU A 40 2.60 0.04 9.53
C LEU A 40 3.89 0.17 10.35
N PRO A 41 3.82 0.14 11.70
CA PRO A 41 4.96 0.38 12.58
C PRO A 41 5.88 -0.84 12.69
N SER A 42 5.35 -2.03 12.38
CA SER A 42 6.05 -3.31 12.46
C SER A 42 5.75 -4.17 11.24
N ASP A 43 6.63 -5.13 10.98
CA ASP A 43 6.38 -6.18 9.99
C ASP A 43 5.40 -7.21 10.57
N ILE A 44 4.19 -7.25 10.01
CA ILE A 44 3.11 -8.13 10.45
C ILE A 44 3.12 -9.37 9.54
N GLN A 45 3.34 -10.53 10.14
CA GLN A 45 3.34 -11.81 9.42
C GLN A 45 1.97 -12.07 8.79
N LEU A 46 1.97 -12.76 7.64
CA LEU A 46 0.75 -13.06 6.89
C LEU A 46 -0.24 -13.92 7.67
N ASP A 47 0.26 -14.75 8.59
CA ASP A 47 -0.52 -15.66 9.43
C ASP A 47 -0.81 -15.10 10.84
N ALA A 48 -0.61 -13.79 11.06
CA ALA A 48 -0.93 -13.14 12.33
C ALA A 48 -2.42 -13.33 12.69
N ARG A 49 -2.67 -13.77 13.93
CA ARG A 49 -4.02 -14.03 14.49
C ARG A 49 -4.29 -13.32 15.81
N ASP A 50 -3.34 -12.51 16.26
CA ASP A 50 -3.49 -11.73 17.48
C ASP A 50 -4.41 -10.54 17.22
N ASP A 51 -5.55 -10.50 17.91
CA ASP A 51 -6.56 -9.46 17.76
C ASP A 51 -6.00 -8.08 18.08
N GLU A 52 -5.06 -7.95 19.04
CA GLU A 52 -4.50 -6.65 19.41
C GLU A 52 -3.71 -6.03 18.25
N ILE A 53 -2.86 -6.83 17.60
CA ILE A 53 -2.06 -6.41 16.43
C ILE A 53 -2.98 -6.05 15.26
N LEU A 54 -4.02 -6.86 15.02
CA LEU A 54 -4.96 -6.63 13.93
C LEU A 54 -5.79 -5.35 14.15
N ILE A 55 -6.25 -5.11 15.38
CA ILE A 55 -6.98 -3.88 15.74
C ILE A 55 -6.08 -2.65 15.54
N GLU A 56 -4.82 -2.71 15.95
CA GLU A 56 -3.86 -1.62 15.72
C GLU A 56 -3.65 -1.36 14.23
N MET A 57 -3.44 -2.41 13.42
CA MET A 57 -3.31 -2.31 11.97
C MET A 57 -4.54 -1.62 11.33
N LEU A 58 -5.74 -2.01 11.74
CA LEU A 58 -6.99 -1.41 11.27
C LEU A 58 -7.12 0.06 11.71
N TRP A 59 -6.72 0.39 12.93
CA TRP A 59 -6.73 1.75 13.44
C TRP A 59 -5.81 2.66 12.63
N ILE A 60 -4.60 2.20 12.33
CA ILE A 60 -3.63 2.93 11.51
C ILE A 60 -4.16 3.12 10.09
N ALA A 61 -4.71 2.06 9.48
CA ALA A 61 -5.32 2.14 8.16
C ALA A 61 -6.49 3.14 8.11
N ARG A 62 -7.33 3.15 9.15
CA ARG A 62 -8.41 4.13 9.29
C ARG A 62 -7.86 5.55 9.35
N ASN A 63 -6.93 5.82 10.26
CA ASN A 63 -6.34 7.15 10.41
C ASN A 63 -5.65 7.63 9.13
N TYR A 64 -4.97 6.73 8.42
CA TYR A 64 -4.39 7.01 7.12
C TYR A 64 -5.45 7.52 6.14
N ILE A 65 -6.57 6.80 5.96
CA ILE A 65 -7.65 7.22 5.04
C ILE A 65 -8.23 8.59 5.42
N TYR A 66 -8.48 8.84 6.71
CA TYR A 66 -9.06 10.11 7.17
C TYR A 66 -8.12 11.31 6.97
N THR A 67 -6.81 11.09 7.04
CA THR A 67 -5.80 12.15 6.90
C THR A 67 -5.31 12.31 5.46
N HIS A 68 -5.52 11.32 4.59
CA HIS A 68 -4.95 11.32 3.26
C HIS A 68 -5.73 12.26 2.30
N PRO A 69 -5.09 13.31 1.75
CA PRO A 69 -5.79 14.33 0.96
C PRO A 69 -6.33 13.80 -0.37
N ASP A 70 -5.70 12.76 -0.93
CA ASP A 70 -6.04 12.23 -2.26
C ASP A 70 -7.31 11.38 -2.26
N ILE A 71 -7.82 10.97 -1.09
CA ILE A 71 -9.11 10.24 -0.97
C ILE A 71 -10.28 11.11 -1.46
N LYS A 72 -10.23 12.43 -1.22
CA LYS A 72 -11.25 13.35 -1.75
C LYS A 72 -11.13 13.48 -3.27
N LYS A 73 -9.90 13.62 -3.78
CA LYS A 73 -9.63 13.75 -5.23
C LYS A 73 -10.15 12.53 -5.99
N ILE A 74 -9.86 11.31 -5.52
CA ILE A 74 -10.35 10.11 -6.21
C ILE A 74 -11.88 10.00 -6.18
N CYS A 75 -12.53 10.41 -5.08
CA CYS A 75 -13.99 10.45 -5.02
C CYS A 75 -14.62 11.44 -6.00
N GLU A 76 -13.95 12.55 -6.30
CA GLU A 76 -14.38 13.50 -7.33
C GLU A 76 -14.15 12.93 -8.74
N TYR A 77 -13.00 12.31 -8.99
CA TYR A 77 -12.69 11.65 -10.27
C TYR A 77 -13.66 10.52 -10.61
N LEU A 78 -14.10 9.71 -9.63
CA LEU A 78 -15.00 8.58 -9.85
C LEU A 78 -16.48 8.96 -10.01
N LYS A 79 -16.85 10.21 -9.69
CA LYS A 79 -18.23 10.71 -9.83
C LYS A 79 -18.52 11.35 -11.19
N GLN A 80 -17.48 11.61 -11.98
CA GLN A 80 -17.59 12.08 -13.37
C GLN A 80 -18.05 10.93 -14.27
#